data_AF-A0A0J1D4S5-F1
#
_entry.id   AF-A0A0J1D4S5-F1
#
_cell.length_a   1.000
_cell.length_b   1.000
_cell.length_c   1.000
_cell.angle_alpha   90.00
_cell.angle_beta   90.00
_cell.angle_gamma   90.00
#
_symmetry.space_group_name_H-M   'P 1'
#
loop_
_entity.id
_entity.type
_entity.pdbx_description
1 polymer ?
#
loop_
_entity_poly.entity_id
_entity_poly.type
_entity_poly.pdbx_seq_one_letter_code
_entity_poly.pdbx_strand_id
1 'polypeptide(L)'
;MKLDGTNASSTNPSHWATFDNAACAAYRMTKQSGRQHLIGFMLTANDPFVVIDLDNKVKNPATEEELSRYSKIIQIFDSYTELSASGRGAHVVIKGPVGAGHHRDKIEVYSQQRFMVMTGDVARSSPVHQRDELLTSLIAQISAKDQQANPSVLDDDPMPDIAEDGAVYDAASGDTLNGEKFRALCTFTACEGEGDKKVHGSYIQYGYPSQSEADLALISMFWFWSKRLNDGRGSATQVVRLFQCTGLSKRSKCTESYIRRTLAKTANSQLIDYAETHLEGLIANELAAALARLAQPASIVVPGN
;
A
#
# COMPACT_ATOMS: atom_id res chain seq x y z
N MET A 1 -13.57 -17.76 -8.27
CA MET A 1 -14.06 -19.16 -8.21
C MET A 1 -14.63 -19.53 -9.57
N LYS A 2 -14.48 -20.78 -10.01
CA LYS A 2 -15.10 -21.31 -11.22
C LYS A 2 -16.56 -21.66 -10.97
N LEU A 3 -17.29 -22.05 -12.01
CA LEU A 3 -18.71 -22.42 -11.93
C LEU A 3 -18.99 -23.66 -11.06
N ASP A 4 -17.98 -24.51 -10.84
CA ASP A 4 -18.06 -25.74 -10.04
C ASP A 4 -17.69 -25.55 -8.57
N GLY A 5 -17.29 -24.34 -8.16
CA GLY A 5 -16.90 -24.04 -6.78
C GLY A 5 -15.41 -24.08 -6.51
N THR A 6 -14.60 -24.51 -7.47
CA THR A 6 -13.14 -24.55 -7.33
C THR A 6 -12.51 -23.16 -7.55
N ASN A 7 -11.26 -22.99 -7.12
CA ASN A 7 -10.56 -21.72 -7.30
C ASN A 7 -10.34 -21.40 -8.78
N ALA A 8 -10.38 -20.10 -9.11
CA ALA A 8 -10.16 -19.61 -10.46
C ALA A 8 -8.91 -18.72 -10.49
N SER A 9 -7.87 -19.17 -11.18
CA SER A 9 -6.75 -18.32 -11.59
C SER A 9 -7.18 -16.99 -12.23
N SER A 10 -6.49 -15.91 -11.84
CA SER A 10 -6.64 -14.56 -12.40
C SER A 10 -5.90 -14.34 -13.72
N THR A 11 -5.18 -15.35 -14.23
CA THR A 11 -4.40 -15.27 -15.48
C THR A 11 -4.81 -16.31 -16.52
N ASN A 12 -5.74 -17.22 -16.19
CA ASN A 12 -6.21 -18.25 -17.11
C ASN A 12 -7.66 -17.97 -17.56
N PRO A 13 -7.88 -17.48 -18.80
CA PRO A 13 -9.21 -17.16 -19.31
C PRO A 13 -10.19 -18.33 -19.31
N SER A 14 -9.72 -19.58 -19.42
CA SER A 14 -10.60 -20.76 -19.38
C SER A 14 -11.22 -21.03 -18.01
N HIS A 15 -10.76 -20.34 -16.95
CA HIS A 15 -11.37 -20.40 -15.63
C HIS A 15 -12.50 -19.38 -15.45
N TRP A 16 -12.67 -18.44 -16.38
CA TRP A 16 -13.69 -17.41 -16.32
C TRP A 16 -14.92 -17.84 -17.13
N ALA A 17 -16.02 -17.13 -16.96
CA ALA A 17 -17.29 -17.47 -17.60
C ALA A 17 -18.01 -16.20 -18.04
N THR A 18 -19.01 -16.39 -18.91
CA THR A 18 -19.98 -15.33 -19.24
C THR A 18 -20.79 -14.93 -18.00
N PHE A 19 -21.36 -13.72 -18.06
CA PHE A 19 -22.22 -13.19 -17.00
C PHE A 19 -23.35 -14.15 -16.63
N ASP A 20 -24.11 -14.65 -17.62
CA ASP A 20 -25.26 -15.52 -17.36
C ASP A 20 -24.87 -16.80 -16.62
N ASN A 21 -23.75 -17.42 -17.01
CA ASN A 21 -23.25 -18.62 -16.36
C ASN A 21 -22.77 -18.33 -14.94
N ALA A 22 -22.03 -17.23 -14.75
CA ALA A 22 -21.56 -16.82 -13.43
C ALA A 22 -22.73 -16.47 -12.48
N ALA A 23 -23.74 -15.76 -12.97
CA ALA A 23 -24.94 -15.41 -12.23
C ALA A 23 -25.75 -16.65 -11.84
N CYS A 24 -25.97 -17.59 -12.77
CA CYS A 24 -26.62 -18.86 -12.50
C CYS A 24 -25.89 -19.67 -11.42
N ALA A 25 -24.56 -19.76 -11.51
CA ALA A 25 -23.74 -20.47 -10.53
C ALA A 25 -23.80 -19.79 -9.15
N ALA A 26 -23.61 -18.47 -9.09
CA ALA A 26 -23.66 -17.70 -7.86
C ALA A 26 -25.02 -17.84 -7.14
N TYR A 27 -26.13 -17.80 -7.90
CA TYR A 27 -27.47 -18.03 -7.37
C TYR A 27 -27.62 -19.43 -6.76
N ARG A 28 -27.22 -20.47 -7.50
CA ARG A 28 -27.29 -21.87 -7.04
C ARG A 28 -26.47 -22.09 -5.77
N MET A 29 -25.22 -21.60 -5.77
CA MET A 29 -24.31 -21.73 -4.63
C MET A 29 -24.81 -21.00 -3.40
N THR A 30 -25.36 -19.80 -3.58
CA THR A 30 -25.97 -19.02 -2.49
C THR A 30 -27.13 -19.78 -1.85
N LYS A 31 -27.98 -20.40 -2.66
CA LYS A 31 -29.08 -21.24 -2.16
C LYS A 31 -28.60 -22.47 -1.39
N GLN A 32 -27.49 -23.08 -1.81
CA GLN A 32 -26.96 -24.30 -1.19
C GLN A 32 -26.22 -24.02 0.13
N SER A 33 -25.40 -22.96 0.17
CA SER A 33 -24.56 -22.68 1.33
C SER A 33 -25.22 -21.75 2.36
N GLY A 34 -26.27 -21.03 1.98
CA GLY A 34 -26.83 -19.94 2.77
C GLY A 34 -25.95 -18.69 2.85
N ARG A 35 -24.82 -18.66 2.13
CA ARG A 35 -23.89 -17.50 2.07
C ARG A 35 -24.02 -16.82 0.72
N GLN A 36 -24.06 -15.50 0.72
CA GLN A 36 -24.10 -14.71 -0.51
C GLN A 36 -22.82 -14.91 -1.32
N HIS A 37 -22.97 -15.30 -2.59
CA HIS A 37 -21.90 -15.31 -3.58
C HIS A 37 -22.08 -14.14 -4.52
N LEU A 38 -21.04 -13.31 -4.62
CA LEU A 38 -21.00 -12.18 -5.54
C LEU A 38 -20.33 -12.62 -6.85
N ILE A 39 -20.74 -11.96 -7.93
CA ILE A 39 -20.08 -12.08 -9.22
C ILE A 39 -19.03 -10.98 -9.36
N GLY A 40 -18.14 -11.12 -10.33
CA GLY A 40 -17.16 -10.09 -10.62
C GLY A 40 -16.66 -10.19 -12.04
N PHE A 41 -15.93 -9.17 -12.45
CA PHE A 41 -15.38 -8.99 -13.77
C PHE A 41 -13.86 -9.07 -13.71
N MET A 42 -13.25 -9.85 -14.60
CA MET A 42 -11.80 -9.87 -14.74
C MET A 42 -11.38 -8.85 -15.78
N LEU A 43 -10.62 -7.83 -15.36
CA LEU A 43 -10.06 -6.83 -16.27
C LEU A 43 -8.87 -7.43 -17.03
N THR A 44 -8.85 -7.28 -18.34
CA THR A 44 -7.75 -7.70 -19.22
C THR A 44 -7.25 -6.56 -20.08
N ALA A 45 -6.06 -6.71 -20.66
CA ALA A 45 -5.48 -5.70 -21.55
C ALA A 45 -6.26 -5.47 -22.85
N ASN A 46 -7.22 -6.34 -23.18
CA ASN A 46 -8.07 -6.23 -24.36
C ASN A 46 -9.43 -5.58 -24.07
N ASP A 47 -9.74 -5.34 -22.79
CA ASP A 47 -10.98 -4.70 -22.40
C ASP A 47 -10.82 -3.17 -22.46
N PRO A 48 -11.87 -2.44 -22.87
CA PRO A 48 -11.82 -0.98 -22.85
C PRO A 48 -12.03 -0.41 -21.44
N PHE A 49 -12.23 -1.25 -20.42
CA PHE A 49 -12.74 -0.85 -19.12
C PHE A 49 -11.64 -0.53 -18.12
N VAL A 50 -11.88 0.52 -17.34
CA VAL A 50 -11.08 0.89 -16.18
C VAL A 50 -12.02 1.01 -14.99
N VAL A 51 -11.60 0.45 -13.85
CA VAL A 51 -12.33 0.56 -12.59
C VAL A 51 -11.51 1.41 -11.64
N ILE A 52 -12.11 2.51 -11.19
CA ILE A 52 -11.62 3.34 -10.09
C ILE A 52 -12.32 2.85 -8.83
N ASP A 53 -11.57 2.20 -7.94
CA ASP A 53 -12.05 1.65 -6.68
C ASP A 53 -11.79 2.64 -5.54
N LEU A 54 -12.85 3.08 -4.89
CA LEU A 54 -12.87 4.06 -3.81
C LEU A 54 -13.08 3.28 -2.50
N ASP A 55 -11.98 2.93 -1.86
CA ASP A 55 -11.97 1.97 -0.76
C ASP A 55 -12.38 2.62 0.57
N ASN A 56 -13.36 2.04 1.25
CA ASN A 56 -13.79 2.48 2.57
C ASN A 56 -14.15 1.24 3.39
N LYS A 57 -13.21 0.81 4.22
CA LYS A 57 -13.32 -0.43 5.00
C LYS A 57 -13.73 -0.10 6.43
N VAL A 58 -14.48 -0.98 7.07
CA VAL A 58 -14.83 -0.84 8.49
C VAL A 58 -13.58 -0.77 9.38
N LYS A 59 -12.56 -1.58 9.08
CA LYS A 59 -11.28 -1.63 9.82
C LYS A 59 -10.31 -0.50 9.47
N ASN A 60 -10.61 0.31 8.45
CA ASN A 60 -9.83 1.48 8.05
C ASN A 60 -10.76 2.45 7.31
N PRO A 61 -11.65 3.15 8.03
CA PRO A 61 -12.68 3.98 7.43
C PRO A 61 -12.04 5.14 6.67
N ALA A 62 -12.67 5.55 5.57
CA ALA A 62 -12.28 6.78 4.89
C ALA A 62 -12.45 7.99 5.83
N THR A 63 -11.53 8.95 5.82
CA THR A 63 -11.67 10.24 6.49
C THR A 63 -12.73 11.08 5.80
N GLU A 64 -13.21 12.14 6.44
CA GLU A 64 -14.18 13.06 5.82
C GLU A 64 -13.63 13.71 4.54
N GLU A 65 -12.33 14.02 4.52
CA GLU A 65 -11.64 14.55 3.36
C GLU A 65 -11.58 13.54 2.20
N GLU A 66 -11.32 12.27 2.51
CA GLU A 66 -11.34 11.17 1.54
C GLU A 66 -12.76 10.97 0.99
N LEU A 67 -13.79 10.97 1.83
CA LEU A 67 -15.20 10.87 1.41
C LEU A 67 -15.63 12.04 0.52
N SER A 68 -15.20 13.26 0.85
CA SER A 68 -15.41 14.44 0.01
C SER A 68 -14.73 14.27 -1.35
N ARG A 69 -13.50 13.74 -1.37
CA ARG A 69 -12.77 13.43 -2.61
C ARG A 69 -13.48 12.35 -3.43
N TYR A 70 -14.03 11.32 -2.81
CA TYR A 70 -14.80 10.27 -3.49
C TYR A 70 -16.00 10.85 -4.19
N SER A 71 -16.77 11.69 -3.50
CA SER A 71 -17.93 12.38 -4.05
C SER A 71 -17.57 13.21 -5.28
N LYS A 72 -16.44 13.94 -5.23
CA LYS A 72 -15.93 14.71 -6.38
C LYS A 72 -15.53 13.81 -7.55
N ILE A 73 -14.84 12.70 -7.30
CA ILE A 73 -14.45 11.74 -8.34
C ILE A 73 -15.70 11.19 -9.04
N ILE A 74 -16.69 10.71 -8.27
CA ILE A 74 -17.96 10.17 -8.81
C ILE A 74 -18.67 11.22 -9.67
N GLN A 75 -18.73 12.48 -9.21
CA GLN A 75 -19.37 13.57 -9.94
C GLN A 75 -18.62 13.96 -11.22
N ILE A 76 -17.29 14.05 -11.19
CA ILE A 76 -16.47 14.49 -12.33
C ILE A 76 -16.42 13.41 -13.42
N PHE A 77 -16.21 12.16 -13.01
CA PHE A 77 -16.15 11.05 -13.95
C PHE A 77 -17.51 10.69 -14.53
N ASP A 78 -18.61 11.02 -13.84
CA ASP A 78 -20.00 10.88 -14.30
C ASP A 78 -20.20 9.69 -15.23
N SER A 79 -20.01 8.51 -14.66
CA SER A 79 -20.06 7.21 -15.34
C SER A 79 -20.70 6.20 -14.41
N TYR A 80 -20.99 5.00 -14.92
CA TYR A 80 -21.55 3.92 -14.10
C TYR A 80 -20.82 3.81 -12.77
N THR A 81 -21.58 3.89 -11.68
CA THR A 81 -21.05 3.77 -10.32
C THR A 81 -21.93 2.84 -9.50
N GLU A 82 -21.30 1.89 -8.83
CA GLU A 82 -21.96 0.97 -7.89
C GLU A 82 -21.27 1.02 -6.52
N LEU A 83 -22.01 0.69 -5.47
CA LEU A 83 -21.44 0.51 -4.14
C LEU A 83 -20.62 -0.78 -4.09
N SER A 84 -19.50 -0.75 -3.37
CA SER A 84 -18.68 -1.94 -3.18
C SER A 84 -19.38 -2.96 -2.28
N ALA A 85 -18.85 -4.19 -2.20
CA ALA A 85 -19.45 -5.26 -1.39
C ALA A 85 -19.59 -4.93 0.11
N SER A 86 -18.83 -3.96 0.62
CA SER A 86 -18.97 -3.48 2.00
C SER A 86 -20.10 -2.46 2.19
N GLY A 87 -20.65 -1.92 1.11
CA GLY A 87 -21.63 -0.83 1.10
C GLY A 87 -21.08 0.54 1.49
N ARG A 88 -19.77 0.64 1.74
CA ARG A 88 -19.11 1.87 2.23
C ARG A 88 -18.22 2.53 1.19
N GLY A 89 -17.67 1.74 0.27
CA GLY A 89 -16.87 2.20 -0.86
C GLY A 89 -17.68 2.17 -2.15
N ALA A 90 -17.04 2.49 -3.27
CA ALA A 90 -17.69 2.50 -4.57
C ALA A 90 -16.73 2.12 -5.71
N HIS A 91 -17.27 1.52 -6.76
CA HIS A 91 -16.58 1.32 -8.03
C HIS A 91 -17.12 2.31 -9.05
N VAL A 92 -16.25 3.14 -9.63
CA VAL A 92 -16.57 3.95 -10.82
C VAL A 92 -15.99 3.24 -12.02
N VAL A 93 -16.85 2.82 -12.95
CA VAL A 93 -16.45 2.10 -14.16
C VAL A 93 -16.48 3.06 -15.34
N ILE A 94 -15.37 3.15 -16.06
CA ILE A 94 -15.20 4.02 -17.24
C ILE A 94 -14.62 3.23 -18.40
N LYS A 95 -14.56 3.85 -19.58
CA LYS A 95 -13.65 3.43 -20.65
C LYS A 95 -12.43 4.34 -20.69
N GLY A 96 -11.26 3.75 -20.94
CA GLY A 96 -10.01 4.51 -21.01
C GLY A 96 -8.80 3.69 -21.46
N PRO A 97 -7.64 4.33 -21.64
CA PRO A 97 -6.41 3.62 -21.99
C PRO A 97 -6.02 2.61 -20.91
N VAL A 98 -5.60 1.43 -21.37
CA VAL A 98 -5.04 0.38 -20.51
C VAL A 98 -3.65 0.79 -20.04
N GLY A 99 -3.36 0.60 -18.76
CA GLY A 99 -2.11 1.02 -18.14
C GLY A 99 -1.72 0.18 -16.93
N ALA A 100 -0.68 0.62 -16.22
CA ALA A 100 -0.34 0.06 -14.91
C ALA A 100 -1.45 0.36 -13.89
N GLY A 101 -1.55 -0.47 -12.86
CA GLY A 101 -2.42 -0.16 -11.72
C GLY A 101 -1.83 0.98 -10.88
N HIS A 102 -2.67 1.91 -10.43
CA HIS A 102 -2.27 3.00 -9.54
C HIS A 102 -3.06 2.91 -8.22
N HIS A 103 -2.43 3.23 -7.08
CA HIS A 103 -3.10 3.23 -5.77
C HIS A 103 -2.54 4.36 -4.92
N ARG A 104 -3.41 5.12 -4.27
CA ARG A 104 -3.05 6.10 -3.24
C ARG A 104 -4.25 6.49 -2.39
N ASP A 105 -4.04 6.68 -1.08
CA ASP A 105 -5.03 7.25 -0.15
C ASP A 105 -6.43 6.63 -0.36
N LYS A 106 -6.45 5.29 -0.46
CA LYS A 106 -7.66 4.46 -0.68
C LYS A 106 -8.36 4.64 -2.04
N ILE A 107 -7.75 5.30 -2.99
CA ILE A 107 -8.17 5.34 -4.39
C ILE A 107 -7.28 4.41 -5.20
N GLU A 108 -7.87 3.39 -5.82
CA GLU A 108 -7.20 2.45 -6.70
C GLU A 108 -7.72 2.59 -8.13
N VAL A 109 -6.85 2.41 -9.12
CA VAL A 109 -7.17 2.46 -10.54
C VAL A 109 -6.65 1.18 -11.19
N TYR A 110 -7.56 0.38 -11.74
CA TYR A 110 -7.23 -0.86 -12.43
C TYR A 110 -7.83 -0.89 -13.83
N SER A 111 -7.01 -1.30 -14.80
CA SER A 111 -7.45 -1.52 -16.18
C SER A 111 -7.16 -2.94 -16.68
N GLN A 112 -6.42 -3.75 -15.93
CA GLN A 112 -6.07 -5.12 -16.30
C GLN A 112 -5.59 -5.93 -15.09
N GLN A 113 -5.52 -7.25 -15.25
CA GLN A 113 -4.93 -8.21 -14.30
C GLN A 113 -5.56 -8.16 -12.90
N ARG A 114 -6.82 -7.72 -12.81
CA ARG A 114 -7.52 -7.57 -11.54
C ARG A 114 -8.95 -8.07 -11.68
N PHE A 115 -9.34 -8.94 -10.75
CA PHE A 115 -10.75 -9.32 -10.56
C PHE A 115 -11.43 -8.26 -9.70
N MET A 116 -12.47 -7.64 -10.24
CA MET A 116 -13.31 -6.66 -9.55
C MET A 116 -14.64 -7.31 -9.21
N VAL A 117 -15.01 -7.33 -7.94
CA VAL A 117 -16.35 -7.76 -7.53
C VAL A 117 -17.36 -6.74 -8.08
N MET A 118 -18.39 -7.22 -8.77
CA MET A 118 -19.43 -6.37 -9.34
C MET A 118 -20.73 -6.60 -8.56
N THR A 119 -21.20 -5.59 -7.85
CA THR A 119 -22.36 -5.73 -6.95
C THR A 119 -23.69 -5.50 -7.67
N GLY A 120 -23.70 -4.64 -8.69
CA GLY A 120 -24.94 -4.14 -9.27
C GLY A 120 -25.77 -3.27 -8.32
N ASP A 121 -25.23 -2.89 -7.15
CA ASP A 121 -25.88 -1.95 -6.22
C ASP A 121 -25.62 -0.53 -6.70
N VAL A 122 -26.45 -0.09 -7.66
CA VAL A 122 -26.19 1.10 -8.47
C VAL A 122 -26.33 2.38 -7.63
N ALA A 123 -25.22 3.08 -7.45
CA ALA A 123 -25.17 4.43 -6.87
C ALA A 123 -25.40 5.52 -7.94
N ARG A 124 -24.98 5.26 -9.19
CA ARG A 124 -25.22 6.12 -10.35
C ARG A 124 -25.49 5.27 -11.59
N SER A 125 -26.70 5.38 -12.13
CA SER A 125 -27.14 4.67 -13.32
C SER A 125 -26.80 5.43 -14.62
N SER A 126 -25.52 5.79 -14.78
CA SER A 126 -25.01 6.36 -16.03
C SER A 126 -24.44 5.26 -16.92
N PRO A 127 -24.46 5.40 -18.25
CA PRO A 127 -23.67 4.54 -19.13
C PRO A 127 -22.18 4.56 -18.76
N VAL A 128 -21.44 3.54 -19.15
CA VAL A 128 -19.97 3.54 -19.03
C VAL A 128 -19.39 4.48 -20.09
N HIS A 129 -18.88 5.64 -19.66
CA HIS A 129 -18.38 6.70 -20.53
C HIS A 129 -16.86 6.60 -20.78
N GLN A 130 -16.40 7.06 -21.95
CA GLN A 130 -14.98 7.27 -22.24
C GLN A 130 -14.46 8.49 -21.47
N ARG A 131 -13.37 8.33 -20.72
CA ARG A 131 -12.87 9.35 -19.78
C ARG A 131 -11.34 9.50 -19.79
N ASP A 132 -10.73 9.43 -20.97
CA ASP A 132 -9.27 9.40 -21.15
C ASP A 132 -8.55 10.56 -20.44
N GLU A 133 -8.94 11.80 -20.71
CA GLU A 133 -8.30 12.99 -20.13
C GLU A 133 -8.46 13.06 -18.60
N LEU A 134 -9.65 12.71 -18.10
CA LEU A 134 -9.92 12.68 -16.66
C LEU A 134 -9.14 11.56 -15.97
N LEU A 135 -9.03 10.40 -16.62
CA LEU A 135 -8.22 9.28 -16.13
C LEU A 135 -6.74 9.66 -16.08
N THR A 136 -6.22 10.26 -17.15
CA THR A 136 -4.82 10.75 -17.18
C THR A 136 -4.58 11.78 -16.08
N SER A 137 -5.50 12.73 -15.87
CA SER A 137 -5.39 13.72 -14.80
C SER A 137 -5.42 13.07 -13.41
N LEU A 138 -6.31 12.11 -13.18
CA LEU A 138 -6.39 11.39 -11.91
C LEU A 138 -5.11 10.59 -11.63
N ILE A 139 -4.60 9.85 -12.62
CA ILE A 139 -3.34 9.11 -12.52
C ILE A 139 -2.19 10.07 -12.24
N ALA A 140 -2.11 11.20 -12.96
CA ALA A 140 -1.10 12.21 -12.71
C ALA A 140 -1.19 12.76 -11.29
N GLN A 141 -2.37 13.01 -10.74
CA GLN A 141 -2.53 13.46 -9.35
C GLN A 141 -2.13 12.39 -8.34
N ILE A 142 -2.44 11.12 -8.61
CA ILE A 142 -2.03 9.98 -7.78
C ILE A 142 -0.50 9.88 -7.77
N SER A 143 0.14 9.94 -8.94
CA SER A 143 1.58 9.80 -9.11
C SER A 143 2.41 11.06 -8.80
N ALA A 144 1.87 12.27 -8.99
CA ALA A 144 2.61 13.51 -8.77
C ALA A 144 2.82 13.81 -7.29
N LYS A 145 1.83 13.52 -6.42
CA LYS A 145 2.11 13.56 -4.98
C LYS A 145 2.83 12.31 -4.47
N ASP A 146 3.04 11.27 -5.29
CA ASP A 146 4.07 10.26 -4.99
C ASP A 146 5.46 10.84 -5.27
N GLN A 147 5.63 11.74 -6.25
CA GLN A 147 6.88 12.47 -6.48
C GLN A 147 7.12 13.65 -5.52
N GLN A 148 6.07 14.23 -4.93
CA GLN A 148 6.22 15.21 -3.84
C GLN A 148 6.33 14.55 -2.45
N ALA A 149 5.89 13.30 -2.28
CA ALA A 149 6.08 12.51 -1.06
C ALA A 149 7.29 11.57 -1.12
N ASN A 150 7.80 11.23 -2.30
CA ASN A 150 9.18 10.78 -2.51
C ASN A 150 9.97 11.95 -3.08
N PRO A 151 10.68 12.72 -2.26
CA PRO A 151 11.88 13.30 -2.80
C PRO A 151 12.73 12.13 -3.32
N SER A 152 13.46 12.34 -4.40
CA SER A 152 14.41 11.42 -5.03
C SER A 152 15.61 11.08 -4.13
N VAL A 153 15.39 10.80 -2.84
CA VAL A 153 16.43 10.70 -1.81
C VAL A 153 17.21 9.39 -1.90
N LEU A 154 16.72 8.39 -2.65
CA LEU A 154 17.29 7.03 -2.67
C LEU A 154 17.80 6.60 -4.05
N ASP A 155 17.78 7.48 -5.05
CA ASP A 155 18.26 7.17 -6.40
C ASP A 155 19.76 7.43 -6.58
N ASP A 156 20.37 8.24 -5.71
CA ASP A 156 21.82 8.42 -5.60
C ASP A 156 22.23 8.18 -4.14
N ASP A 157 23.01 7.13 -3.85
CA ASP A 157 23.82 7.08 -2.63
C ASP A 157 25.13 7.82 -2.97
N PRO A 158 25.26 9.12 -2.69
CA PRO A 158 26.36 9.94 -3.24
C PRO A 158 27.71 9.62 -2.56
N MET A 159 27.71 8.76 -1.55
CA MET A 159 28.87 8.43 -0.74
C MET A 159 28.93 6.92 -0.49
N PRO A 160 30.12 6.31 -0.51
CA PRO A 160 30.27 4.89 -0.19
C PRO A 160 29.79 4.57 1.23
N ASP A 161 29.36 3.33 1.41
CA ASP A 161 29.01 2.79 2.71
C ASP A 161 30.21 2.86 3.67
N ILE A 162 29.98 3.38 4.88
CA ILE A 162 30.95 3.41 5.97
C ILE A 162 31.05 2.02 6.60
N ALA A 163 29.89 1.38 6.80
CA ALA A 163 29.80 0.05 7.38
C ALA A 163 29.69 -1.02 6.30
N GLU A 164 30.40 -2.12 6.48
CA GLU A 164 30.28 -3.29 5.63
C GLU A 164 28.92 -3.98 5.80
N ASP A 165 28.45 -4.65 4.75
CA ASP A 165 27.17 -5.37 4.74
C ASP A 165 27.08 -6.41 5.88
N GLY A 166 28.20 -7.10 6.19
CA GLY A 166 28.28 -8.04 7.30
C GLY A 166 28.03 -7.39 8.66
N ALA A 167 28.55 -6.18 8.89
CA ALA A 167 28.34 -5.46 10.14
C ALA A 167 26.86 -5.06 10.33
N VAL A 168 26.18 -4.68 9.24
CA VAL A 168 24.73 -4.40 9.27
C VAL A 168 23.94 -5.66 9.59
N TYR A 169 24.28 -6.79 8.96
CA TYR A 169 23.64 -8.07 9.22
C TYR A 169 23.86 -8.54 10.67
N ASP A 170 25.07 -8.43 11.19
CA ASP A 170 25.43 -8.85 12.55
C ASP A 170 24.74 -7.98 13.60
N ALA A 171 24.69 -6.66 13.38
CA ALA A 171 23.98 -5.74 14.26
C ALA A 171 22.47 -6.00 14.26
N ALA A 172 21.88 -6.20 13.08
CA ALA A 172 20.46 -6.55 12.96
C ALA A 172 20.12 -7.91 13.57
N SER A 173 21.01 -8.89 13.39
CA SER A 173 20.88 -10.21 14.00
C SER A 173 21.04 -10.16 15.52
N GLY A 174 21.95 -9.34 16.04
CA GLY A 174 22.24 -9.19 17.46
C GLY A 174 21.21 -8.36 18.23
N ASP A 175 20.25 -7.73 17.56
CA ASP A 175 19.25 -6.88 18.19
C ASP A 175 18.37 -7.66 19.18
N THR A 176 18.22 -7.13 20.39
CA THR A 176 17.50 -7.82 21.48
C THR A 176 15.98 -7.79 21.30
N LEU A 177 15.45 -6.85 20.51
CA LEU A 177 14.01 -6.68 20.27
C LEU A 177 13.55 -7.44 19.03
N ASN A 178 14.31 -7.36 17.94
CA ASN A 178 13.93 -7.83 16.62
C ASN A 178 14.88 -8.88 16.03
N GLY A 179 16.01 -9.20 16.67
CA GLY A 179 17.05 -10.03 16.07
C GLY A 179 16.61 -11.47 15.75
N GLU A 180 15.78 -12.08 16.59
CA GLU A 180 15.19 -13.40 16.30
C GLU A 180 14.30 -13.36 15.06
N LYS A 181 13.44 -12.34 14.99
CA LYS A 181 12.53 -12.10 13.87
C LYS A 181 13.27 -11.77 12.59
N PHE A 182 14.35 -10.98 12.68
CA PHE A 182 15.24 -10.66 11.57
C PHE A 182 15.88 -11.92 10.98
N ARG A 183 16.51 -12.75 11.81
CA ARG A 183 17.14 -14.01 11.36
C ARG A 183 16.12 -14.94 10.69
N ALA A 184 14.93 -15.06 11.26
CA ALA A 184 13.86 -15.85 10.69
C ALA A 184 13.49 -15.32 9.29
N LEU A 185 13.20 -14.02 9.15
CA LEU A 185 12.86 -13.38 7.88
C LEU A 185 13.94 -13.54 6.80
N CYS A 186 15.22 -13.43 7.16
CA CYS A 186 16.34 -13.61 6.23
C CYS A 186 16.37 -15.02 5.60
N THR A 187 15.93 -16.04 6.34
CA THR A 187 15.97 -17.45 5.90
C THR A 187 14.67 -17.93 5.25
N PHE A 188 13.60 -17.14 5.32
CA PHE A 188 12.31 -17.56 4.81
C PHE A 188 12.29 -17.75 3.31
N THR A 189 11.58 -18.79 2.87
CA THR A 189 11.37 -19.03 1.45
C THR A 189 10.39 -18.02 0.88
N ALA A 190 10.68 -17.57 -0.33
CA ALA A 190 9.71 -16.81 -1.11
C ALA A 190 8.49 -17.68 -1.44
N CYS A 191 7.40 -17.01 -1.81
CA CYS A 191 6.27 -17.73 -2.38
C CYS A 191 6.64 -18.25 -3.78
N GLU A 192 6.33 -19.51 -4.06
CA GLU A 192 6.59 -20.15 -5.35
C GLU A 192 5.28 -20.50 -6.07
N GLY A 193 5.30 -20.53 -7.40
CA GLY A 193 4.13 -20.85 -8.23
C GLY A 193 3.18 -19.68 -8.50
N GLU A 194 2.23 -19.90 -9.42
CA GLU A 194 1.28 -18.88 -9.89
C GLU A 194 -0.17 -19.29 -9.62
N GLY A 195 -1.01 -18.29 -9.32
CA GLY A 195 -2.44 -18.47 -9.06
C GLY A 195 -2.72 -19.50 -7.97
N ASP A 196 -3.51 -20.51 -8.30
CA ASP A 196 -3.96 -21.55 -7.36
C ASP A 196 -2.88 -22.60 -7.03
N LYS A 197 -1.76 -22.61 -7.76
CA LYS A 197 -0.61 -23.50 -7.51
C LYS A 197 0.44 -22.85 -6.61
N LYS A 198 0.09 -21.70 -6.02
CA LYS A 198 1.01 -20.89 -5.22
C LYS A 198 1.28 -21.57 -3.89
N VAL A 199 2.52 -21.99 -3.68
CA VAL A 199 3.03 -22.52 -2.42
C VAL A 199 3.49 -21.33 -1.59
N HIS A 200 2.81 -21.11 -0.47
CA HIS A 200 3.16 -20.04 0.44
C HIS A 200 4.45 -20.37 1.21
N GLY A 201 5.36 -19.40 1.21
CA GLY A 201 6.62 -19.49 1.94
C GLY A 201 6.42 -19.41 3.45
N SER A 202 7.49 -19.61 4.21
CA SER A 202 7.46 -19.72 5.68
C SER A 202 7.06 -18.43 6.42
N TYR A 203 7.04 -17.27 5.73
CA TYR A 203 6.69 -15.99 6.35
C TYR A 203 5.29 -15.94 6.99
N ILE A 204 4.32 -16.72 6.49
CA ILE A 204 2.97 -16.78 7.07
C ILE A 204 2.97 -17.31 8.49
N GLN A 205 3.86 -18.27 8.79
CA GLN A 205 3.96 -18.90 10.10
C GLN A 205 4.40 -17.91 11.19
N TYR A 206 5.04 -16.81 10.78
CA TYR A 206 5.47 -15.71 11.66
C TYR A 206 4.48 -14.54 11.71
N GLY A 207 3.24 -14.76 11.28
CA GLY A 207 2.16 -13.79 11.40
C GLY A 207 2.20 -12.69 10.34
N TYR A 208 2.85 -12.93 9.20
CA TYR A 208 2.78 -12.04 8.03
C TYR A 208 1.68 -12.48 7.07
N PRO A 209 0.56 -11.73 6.95
CA PRO A 209 -0.55 -12.04 6.06
C PRO A 209 -0.14 -12.17 4.59
N SER A 210 0.91 -11.46 4.18
CA SER A 210 1.40 -11.48 2.80
C SER A 210 2.93 -11.41 2.73
N GLN A 211 3.50 -11.93 1.65
CA GLN A 211 4.94 -11.85 1.42
C GLN A 211 5.41 -10.39 1.32
N SER A 212 4.60 -9.51 0.70
CA SER A 212 4.94 -8.09 0.57
C SER A 212 5.06 -7.39 1.93
N GLU A 213 4.28 -7.82 2.93
CA GLU A 213 4.39 -7.32 4.31
C GLU A 213 5.65 -7.84 5.01
N ALA A 214 6.03 -9.10 4.75
CA ALA A 214 7.29 -9.66 5.22
C ALA A 214 8.49 -8.94 4.59
N ASP A 215 8.44 -8.66 3.29
CA ASP A 215 9.47 -7.89 2.56
C ASP A 215 9.62 -6.49 3.16
N LEU A 216 8.50 -5.78 3.39
CA LEU A 216 8.50 -4.46 3.99
C LEU A 216 9.12 -4.47 5.39
N ALA A 217 8.76 -5.43 6.24
CA ALA A 217 9.33 -5.53 7.58
C ALA A 217 10.84 -5.79 7.55
N LEU A 218 11.30 -6.71 6.70
CA LEU A 218 12.72 -7.04 6.59
C LEU A 218 13.54 -5.86 6.02
N ILE A 219 13.06 -5.24 4.94
CA ILE A 219 13.68 -4.04 4.37
C ILE A 219 13.73 -2.91 5.40
N SER A 220 12.73 -2.80 6.27
CA SER A 220 12.71 -1.78 7.32
C SER A 220 13.78 -2.00 8.39
N MET A 221 14.03 -3.26 8.76
CA MET A 221 15.11 -3.62 9.68
C MET A 221 16.48 -3.34 9.06
N PHE A 222 16.69 -3.72 7.80
CA PHE A 222 17.93 -3.40 7.08
C PHE A 222 18.17 -1.89 6.98
N TRP A 223 17.14 -1.11 6.64
CA TRP A 223 17.24 0.34 6.56
C TRP A 223 17.62 0.97 7.90
N PHE A 224 16.97 0.55 9.00
CA PHE A 224 17.29 1.05 10.34
C PHE A 224 18.76 0.84 10.69
N TRP A 225 19.30 -0.36 10.48
CA TRP A 225 20.68 -0.69 10.82
C TRP A 225 21.70 -0.08 9.86
N SER A 226 21.41 -0.05 8.56
CA SER A 226 22.22 0.68 7.59
C SER A 226 22.29 2.17 7.97
N LYS A 227 21.17 2.80 8.36
CA LYS A 227 21.15 4.18 8.81
C LYS A 227 22.00 4.39 10.06
N ARG A 228 21.85 3.53 11.05
CA ARG A 228 22.57 3.63 12.32
C ARG A 228 24.10 3.48 12.16
N LEU A 229 24.53 2.64 11.23
CA LEU A 229 25.95 2.35 11.01
C LEU A 229 26.61 3.22 9.93
N ASN A 230 25.83 3.96 9.14
CA ASN A 230 26.32 4.92 8.14
C ASN A 230 25.99 6.38 8.54
N ASP A 231 26.38 6.78 9.75
CA ASP A 231 26.25 8.16 10.27
C ASP A 231 24.85 8.78 10.16
N GLY A 232 23.80 7.96 10.27
CA GLY A 232 22.42 8.45 10.20
C GLY A 232 21.89 8.71 8.80
N ARG A 233 22.67 8.47 7.74
CA ARG A 233 22.23 8.68 6.34
C ARG A 233 21.44 7.49 5.79
N GLY A 234 21.90 6.28 6.08
CA GLY A 234 21.38 5.05 5.46
C GLY A 234 21.83 4.93 4.01
N SER A 235 21.85 3.70 3.49
CA SER A 235 22.27 3.41 2.12
C SER A 235 21.26 2.51 1.44
N ALA A 236 20.64 3.02 0.39
CA ALA A 236 19.62 2.27 -0.35
C ALA A 236 20.25 1.08 -1.09
N THR A 237 21.44 1.28 -1.64
CA THR A 237 22.19 0.27 -2.37
C THR A 237 22.65 -0.83 -1.43
N GLN A 238 23.11 -0.51 -0.22
CA GLN A 238 23.42 -1.50 0.80
C GLN A 238 22.20 -2.34 1.19
N VAL A 239 21.04 -1.71 1.40
CA VAL A 239 19.79 -2.44 1.70
C VAL A 239 19.38 -3.34 0.53
N VAL A 240 19.55 -2.90 -0.72
CA VAL A 240 19.29 -3.73 -1.90
C VAL A 240 20.16 -4.98 -1.92
N ARG A 241 21.49 -4.82 -1.76
CA ARG A 241 22.43 -5.95 -1.73
C ARG A 241 22.10 -6.93 -0.61
N LEU A 242 21.87 -6.43 0.60
CA LEU A 242 21.52 -7.24 1.77
C LEU A 242 20.21 -8.01 1.56
N PHE A 243 19.17 -7.35 1.06
CA PHE A 243 17.88 -8.00 0.84
C PHE A 243 17.97 -9.09 -0.24
N GLN A 244 18.73 -8.87 -1.30
CA GLN A 244 18.96 -9.84 -2.37
C GLN A 244 19.66 -11.12 -1.91
N CYS A 245 20.36 -11.10 -0.77
CA CYS A 245 20.97 -12.28 -0.17
C CYS A 245 19.96 -13.16 0.60
N THR A 246 18.72 -12.71 0.78
CA THR A 246 17.71 -13.39 1.63
C THR A 246 16.82 -14.34 0.83
N GLY A 247 16.20 -15.31 1.51
CA GLY A 247 15.28 -16.25 0.87
C GLY A 247 14.01 -15.58 0.32
N LEU A 248 13.58 -14.46 0.89
CA LEU A 248 12.41 -13.69 0.43
C LEU A 248 12.64 -13.02 -0.94
N SER A 249 13.90 -12.78 -1.32
CA SER A 249 14.26 -12.14 -2.59
C SER A 249 14.13 -13.06 -3.82
N LYS A 250 14.00 -14.39 -3.63
CA LYS A 250 14.09 -15.43 -4.67
C LYS A 250 12.98 -15.42 -5.75
N ARG A 251 12.17 -14.37 -5.85
CA ARG A 251 11.05 -14.25 -6.80
C ARG A 251 11.39 -13.35 -7.98
N SER A 252 10.78 -13.62 -9.14
CA SER A 252 10.93 -12.83 -10.37
C SER A 252 10.55 -11.35 -10.21
N LYS A 253 9.62 -11.03 -9.29
CA LYS A 253 9.18 -9.66 -9.00
C LYS A 253 10.17 -8.84 -8.14
N CYS A 254 11.09 -9.48 -7.41
CA CYS A 254 12.07 -8.81 -6.53
C CYS A 254 13.23 -8.19 -7.31
N THR A 255 12.89 -7.31 -8.27
CA THR A 255 13.86 -6.45 -8.94
C THR A 255 14.36 -5.38 -7.98
N GLU A 256 15.53 -4.81 -8.26
CA GLU A 256 16.05 -3.65 -7.52
C GLU A 256 15.01 -2.52 -7.41
N SER A 257 14.30 -2.23 -8.51
CA SER A 257 13.22 -1.25 -8.55
C SER A 257 12.09 -1.57 -7.55
N TYR A 258 11.75 -2.84 -7.36
CA TYR A 258 10.79 -3.24 -6.32
C TYR A 258 11.33 -2.98 -4.91
N ILE A 259 12.60 -3.32 -4.67
CA ILE A 259 13.23 -3.16 -3.35
C ILE A 259 13.32 -1.67 -2.99
N ARG A 260 13.82 -0.83 -3.91
CA ARG A 260 13.90 0.64 -3.71
C ARG A 260 12.54 1.28 -3.45
N ARG A 261 11.49 0.88 -4.20
CA ARG A 261 10.11 1.34 -3.91
C ARG A 261 9.62 0.92 -2.54
N THR A 262 9.98 -0.28 -2.08
CA THR A 262 9.57 -0.78 -0.76
C THR A 262 10.33 -0.05 0.34
N LEU A 263 11.62 0.18 0.14
CA LEU A 263 12.47 0.99 1.03
C LEU A 263 11.97 2.42 1.18
N ALA A 264 11.55 3.07 0.09
CA ALA A 264 11.01 4.42 0.11
C ALA A 264 9.79 4.56 1.05
N LYS A 265 8.94 3.52 1.12
CA LYS A 265 7.81 3.50 2.07
C LYS A 265 8.28 3.53 3.52
N THR A 266 9.32 2.76 3.85
CA THR A 266 9.93 2.75 5.18
C THR A 266 10.59 4.08 5.50
N ALA A 267 11.43 4.60 4.61
CA ALA A 267 12.21 5.81 4.84
C ALA A 267 11.30 7.02 5.10
N ASN A 268 10.21 7.15 4.32
CA ASN A 268 9.23 8.22 4.52
C ASN A 268 8.44 8.05 5.82
N SER A 269 8.02 6.83 6.18
CA SER A 269 7.33 6.58 7.45
C SER A 269 8.21 6.95 8.65
N GLN A 270 9.50 6.59 8.63
CA GLN A 270 10.43 6.92 9.72
C GLN A 270 10.82 8.41 9.76
N LEU A 271 10.82 9.11 8.63
CA LEU A 271 10.99 10.55 8.57
C LEU A 271 9.79 11.29 9.16
N ILE A 272 8.57 10.80 8.90
CA ILE A 272 7.33 11.34 9.47
C ILE A 272 7.31 11.11 10.99
N ASP A 273 7.56 9.88 11.47
CA ASP A 273 7.63 9.59 12.92
C ASP A 273 8.69 10.47 13.62
N TYR A 274 9.87 10.64 13.00
CA TYR A 274 10.93 11.50 13.56
C TYR A 274 10.52 12.97 13.60
N ALA A 275 9.89 13.48 12.52
CA ALA A 275 9.45 14.86 12.45
C ALA A 275 8.30 15.15 13.43
N GLU A 276 7.35 14.23 13.59
CA GLU A 276 6.25 14.33 14.56
C GLU A 276 6.79 14.33 15.99
N THR A 277 7.69 13.39 16.32
CA THR A 277 8.31 13.33 17.66
C THR A 277 9.15 14.59 17.96
N HIS A 278 9.84 15.15 16.95
CA HIS A 278 10.60 16.40 17.10
C HIS A 278 9.69 17.63 17.24
N LEU A 279 8.59 17.71 16.47
CA LEU A 279 7.62 18.80 16.61
C LEU A 279 6.94 18.77 17.97
N GLU A 280 6.54 17.59 18.45
CA GLU A 280 5.97 17.42 19.79
C GLU A 280 6.95 17.86 20.87
N GLY A 281 8.24 17.52 20.73
CA GLY A 281 9.30 17.96 21.64
C GLY A 281 9.55 19.47 21.61
N LEU A 282 9.52 20.10 20.43
CA LEU A 282 9.67 21.54 20.27
C LEU A 282 8.46 22.30 20.86
N ILE A 283 7.24 21.83 20.59
CA ILE A 283 6.01 22.39 21.15
C ILE A 283 5.99 22.25 22.68
N ALA A 284 6.38 21.09 23.21
CA ALA A 284 6.46 20.87 24.66
C ALA A 284 7.48 21.80 25.33
N ASN A 285 8.64 22.03 24.69
CA ASN A 285 9.65 22.96 25.19
C ASN A 285 9.19 24.43 25.12
N GLU A 286 8.53 24.84 24.05
CA GLU A 286 7.97 26.20 23.95
C GLU A 286 6.85 26.43 24.97
N LEU A 287 5.98 25.45 25.18
CA LEU A 287 4.90 25.52 26.17
C LEU A 287 5.46 25.59 27.60
N ALA A 288 6.48 24.79 27.91
CA ALA A 288 7.18 24.83 29.19
C ALA A 288 7.87 26.19 29.42
N ALA A 289 8.51 26.75 28.38
CA ALA A 289 9.12 28.07 28.45
C ALA A 289 8.10 29.22 28.57
N ALA A 290 6.89 29.07 28.01
CA ALA A 290 5.80 30.02 28.15
C ALA A 290 5.19 29.97 29.57
N LEU A 291 4.96 28.77 30.11
CA LEU A 291 4.48 28.58 31.48
C LEU A 291 5.49 29.09 32.52
N ALA A 292 6.79 28.87 32.30
CA ALA A 292 7.84 29.42 33.15
C ALA A 292 7.88 30.96 33.15
N ARG A 293 7.54 31.61 32.03
CA ARG A 293 7.41 33.07 31.92
C ARG A 293 6.18 33.60 32.66
N LEU A 294 5.06 32.87 32.59
CA LEU A 294 3.82 33.20 33.32
C LEU A 294 3.96 32.99 34.84
N ALA A 295 4.85 32.10 35.27
CA ALA A 295 5.12 31.82 36.67
C ALA A 295 6.10 32.81 37.34
N GLN A 296 6.68 33.76 36.60
CA GLN A 296 7.51 34.79 37.22
C GLN A 296 6.63 35.83 37.92
N PRO A 297 6.85 36.09 39.23
CA PRO A 297 6.08 37.10 39.94
C PRO A 297 6.34 38.47 39.32
N ALA A 298 5.27 39.21 39.03
CA ALA A 298 5.36 40.59 38.59
C ALA A 298 6.22 41.38 39.59
N SER A 299 7.37 41.85 39.13
CA SER A 299 8.24 42.71 39.95
C SER A 299 7.51 44.04 40.16
N ILE A 300 6.82 44.15 41.30
CA ILE A 300 6.24 45.41 41.74
C ILE A 300 7.41 46.31 42.10
N VAL A 301 7.78 47.19 41.17
CA VAL A 301 8.67 48.32 41.45
C VAL A 301 7.88 49.27 42.33
N VAL A 302 8.09 49.20 43.64
CA VAL A 302 7.56 50.20 44.57
C VAL A 302 8.39 51.48 44.36
N PRO A 303 7.79 52.62 43.98
CA PRO A 303 8.51 53.88 43.89
C PRO A 303 8.97 54.29 45.29
N GLY A 304 10.28 54.50 45.45
CA GLY A 304 10.86 54.92 46.72
C GLY A 304 10.41 56.33 47.12
N ASN A 305 10.05 56.48 48.39
CA ASN A 305 10.01 57.74 49.13
C ASN A 305 11.14 57.75 50.14
#